data_AF-Q29K36-F1
#
_entry.id   AF-Q29K36-F1
#
_cell.length_a   1.000
_cell.length_b   1.000
_cell.length_c   1.000
_cell.angle_alpha   90.00
_cell.angle_beta   90.00
_cell.angle_gamma   90.00
#
_symmetry.space_group_name_H-M   'P 1'
#
loop_
_entity.id
_entity.type
_entity.pdbx_description
1 polymer ?
#
loop_
_entity_poly.entity_id
_entity_poly.type
_entity_poly.pdbx_seq_one_letter_code
_entity_poly.pdbx_strand_id
1 'polypeptide(L)'
;MPRHKPTLTIDVVGNLDLRPEHSVGDYRLSRQQDQYFVKPPNWDSAGDSIEIIYIENLRENNAMKALQKQLLQDAKRQSLVNSQRTRKMYKMQERLRKRFIEVNSFIKDCVEKKRVADKIIHEQKTLHVELNKGIHRFKSSLSELEVFRTDLKHTVAEFQPYERVLNDVVKVSDIFESPKDCIDRCDALMLAQVEISQLQLQKLEEIENMRNRMLLMTNEAALTVLGLKNDLGRMERSYSQARQTCLKWEKILTSCKDVIANNNLDKECSMECILTLYKMICKRRGIKPSLRSYEMPLILDFIKYEVDLWNDVLREMDTSSKAGKSPLC
;
A
#
# COMPACT_ATOMS: atom_id res chain seq x y z
N MET A 1 -89.08 97.19 63.69
CA MET A 1 -89.84 98.27 63.00
C MET A 1 -90.87 97.62 62.07
N PRO A 2 -92.15 98.02 62.09
CA PRO A 2 -93.18 97.31 61.35
C PRO A 2 -93.32 97.91 59.94
N ARG A 3 -93.12 97.06 58.94
CA ARG A 3 -93.47 97.36 57.55
C ARG A 3 -95.00 97.38 57.43
N HIS A 4 -95.58 98.19 56.53
CA HIS A 4 -97.04 98.25 56.31
C HIS A 4 -97.65 96.89 55.90
N LYS A 5 -96.81 95.93 55.50
CA LYS A 5 -97.04 94.47 55.50
C LYS A 5 -95.77 93.76 56.01
N PRO A 6 -95.85 92.85 56.99
CA PRO A 6 -94.68 92.10 57.44
C PRO A 6 -94.24 91.11 56.35
N THR A 7 -93.02 91.25 55.86
CA THR A 7 -92.35 90.24 55.03
C THR A 7 -91.58 89.28 55.93
N LEU A 8 -91.73 87.97 55.71
CA LEU A 8 -91.10 86.90 56.51
C LEU A 8 -89.58 86.75 56.28
N THR A 9 -89.04 87.47 55.30
CA THR A 9 -87.61 87.43 54.95
C THR A 9 -86.90 88.64 55.55
N ILE A 10 -85.97 88.37 56.44
CA ILE A 10 -85.09 89.35 57.08
C ILE A 10 -84.04 89.79 56.04
N ASP A 11 -83.64 91.06 56.09
CA ASP A 11 -82.87 91.81 55.10
C ASP A 11 -81.81 91.01 54.32
N VAL A 12 -81.88 91.09 52.98
CA VAL A 12 -80.97 90.46 52.00
C VAL A 12 -79.67 91.26 51.85
N VAL A 13 -79.10 91.69 52.98
CA VAL A 13 -77.78 92.32 53.03
C VAL A 13 -76.93 91.48 53.97
N GLY A 14 -76.53 90.29 53.53
CA GLY A 14 -75.77 89.37 54.40
C GLY A 14 -75.13 88.15 53.75
N ASN A 15 -75.62 87.67 52.61
CA ASN A 15 -74.97 86.59 51.87
C ASN A 15 -74.69 87.07 50.44
N LEU A 16 -73.43 87.36 50.11
CA LEU A 16 -72.99 87.51 48.72
C LEU A 16 -73.01 86.13 48.04
N ASP A 17 -74.18 85.66 47.64
CA ASP A 17 -74.30 84.51 46.75
C ASP A 17 -73.99 84.95 45.32
N LEU A 18 -72.87 84.45 44.79
CA LEU A 18 -72.25 84.81 43.50
C LEU A 18 -72.96 84.20 42.26
N ARG A 19 -74.28 83.94 42.34
CA ARG A 19 -75.07 83.36 41.24
C ARG A 19 -75.86 84.45 40.48
N PRO A 20 -75.53 84.76 39.21
CA PRO A 20 -76.16 85.87 38.47
C PRO A 20 -77.66 85.72 38.21
N GLU A 21 -78.16 84.50 38.16
CA GLU A 21 -79.57 84.20 37.84
C GLU A 21 -80.53 84.63 38.96
N HIS A 22 -80.09 84.50 40.21
CA HIS A 22 -80.88 84.90 41.39
C HIS A 22 -80.68 86.36 41.76
N SER A 23 -79.50 86.92 41.48
CA SER A 23 -79.17 88.31 41.83
C SER A 23 -80.04 89.35 41.12
N VAL A 24 -80.54 89.07 39.91
CA VAL A 24 -81.47 89.96 39.20
C VAL A 24 -82.84 89.99 39.87
N GLY A 25 -83.30 88.85 40.40
CA GLY A 25 -84.54 88.75 41.18
C GLY A 25 -84.43 89.51 42.50
N ASP A 26 -83.32 89.29 43.22
CA ASP A 26 -83.04 89.96 44.49
C ASP A 26 -82.85 91.47 44.30
N TYR A 27 -82.19 91.91 43.23
CA TYR A 27 -82.06 93.33 42.88
C TYR A 27 -83.42 93.99 42.58
N ARG A 28 -84.31 93.30 41.84
CA ARG A 28 -85.67 93.79 41.57
C ARG A 28 -86.50 93.90 42.86
N LEU A 29 -86.39 92.92 43.75
CA LEU A 29 -87.06 92.94 45.05
C LEU A 29 -86.52 94.06 45.94
N SER A 30 -85.20 94.26 45.97
CA SER A 30 -84.55 95.38 46.68
C SER A 30 -85.02 96.74 46.15
N ARG A 31 -85.09 96.91 44.82
CA ARG A 31 -85.61 98.14 44.18
C ARG A 31 -87.08 98.42 44.51
N GLN A 32 -87.91 97.38 44.60
CA GLN A 32 -89.29 97.52 45.06
C GLN A 32 -89.38 97.86 46.55
N GLN A 33 -88.49 97.29 47.37
CA GLN A 33 -88.42 97.57 48.80
C GLN A 33 -88.05 99.04 49.07
N ASP A 34 -87.13 99.63 48.30
CA ASP A 34 -86.80 101.05 48.40
C ASP A 34 -88.03 101.97 48.16
N GLN A 35 -88.97 101.55 47.31
CA GLN A 35 -90.16 102.32 47.00
C GLN A 35 -91.18 102.39 48.15
N TYR A 36 -91.12 101.42 49.09
CA TYR A 36 -91.98 101.36 50.28
C TYR A 36 -91.23 101.71 51.57
N PHE A 37 -89.97 102.14 51.47
CA PHE A 37 -89.14 102.54 52.58
C PHE A 37 -89.42 104.01 52.93
N VAL A 38 -90.30 104.24 53.91
CA VAL A 38 -90.49 105.57 54.49
C VAL A 38 -89.35 105.82 55.47
N LYS A 39 -88.44 106.74 55.15
CA LYS A 39 -87.45 107.27 56.11
C LYS A 39 -88.20 108.07 57.17
N PRO A 40 -88.20 107.65 58.46
CA PRO A 40 -88.74 108.49 59.52
C PRO A 40 -87.94 109.80 59.56
N PRO A 41 -88.58 110.98 59.73
CA PRO A 41 -87.84 112.22 59.91
C PRO A 41 -86.96 112.14 61.16
N ASN A 42 -85.73 112.67 61.06
CA ASN A 42 -84.60 112.52 62.00
C ASN A 42 -84.85 112.94 63.47
N TRP A 43 -86.05 113.37 63.83
CA TRP A 43 -86.40 113.83 65.17
C TRP A 43 -86.87 112.68 66.07
N ASP A 44 -87.14 111.50 65.49
CA ASP A 44 -87.62 110.31 66.22
C ASP A 44 -86.70 109.08 66.02
N SER A 45 -85.45 109.33 65.61
CA SER A 45 -84.35 108.36 65.71
C SER A 45 -83.49 108.79 66.88
N ALA A 46 -83.39 107.97 67.93
CA ALA A 46 -82.49 108.23 69.04
C ALA A 46 -81.07 108.39 68.46
N GLY A 47 -80.59 109.63 68.37
CA GLY A 47 -79.25 109.92 67.89
C GLY A 47 -78.24 109.27 68.83
N ASP A 48 -77.21 108.66 68.24
CA ASP A 48 -76.15 107.99 68.99
C ASP A 48 -75.44 109.01 69.88
N SER A 49 -75.87 109.12 71.13
CA SER A 49 -75.17 109.95 72.10
C SER A 49 -73.76 109.36 72.31
N ILE A 50 -72.78 110.19 72.65
CA ILE A 50 -71.38 109.77 72.82
C ILE A 50 -71.28 108.59 73.80
N GLU A 51 -72.16 108.54 74.79
CA GLU A 51 -72.29 107.45 75.73
C GLU A 51 -72.74 106.14 75.05
N ILE A 52 -73.70 106.20 74.11
CA ILE A 52 -74.18 105.03 73.35
C ILE A 52 -73.06 104.50 72.44
N ILE A 53 -72.35 105.38 71.71
CA ILE A 53 -71.21 105.01 70.85
C ILE A 53 -70.08 104.40 71.69
N TYR A 54 -69.81 104.94 72.88
CA TYR A 54 -68.82 104.38 73.80
C TYR A 54 -69.24 102.98 74.27
N ILE A 55 -70.52 102.80 74.62
CA ILE A 55 -71.07 101.49 75.02
C ILE A 55 -70.97 100.48 73.86
N GLU A 56 -71.24 100.90 72.62
CA GLU A 56 -71.11 100.05 71.43
C GLU A 56 -69.66 99.68 71.13
N ASN A 57 -68.75 100.66 71.11
CA ASN A 57 -67.31 100.40 70.94
C ASN A 57 -66.75 99.50 72.03
N LEU A 58 -67.22 99.66 73.27
CA LEU A 58 -66.81 98.80 74.39
C LEU A 58 -67.36 97.38 74.22
N ARG A 59 -68.59 97.22 73.73
CA ARG A 59 -69.17 95.92 73.35
C ARG A 59 -68.40 95.27 72.20
N GLU A 60 -68.07 96.02 71.15
CA GLU A 60 -67.27 95.54 70.02
C GLU A 60 -65.84 95.18 70.43
N ASN A 61 -65.19 96.00 71.27
CA ASN A 61 -63.85 95.71 71.78
C ASN A 61 -63.86 94.44 72.66
N ASN A 62 -64.90 94.28 73.49
CA ASN A 62 -65.09 93.07 74.29
C ASN A 62 -65.38 91.85 73.39
N ALA A 63 -66.17 92.00 72.34
CA ALA A 63 -66.42 90.96 71.35
C ALA A 63 -65.15 90.60 70.57
N MET A 64 -64.34 91.57 70.17
CA MET A 64 -63.05 91.36 69.50
C MET A 64 -62.03 90.67 70.41
N LYS A 65 -61.95 91.06 71.69
CA LYS A 65 -61.08 90.37 72.67
C LYS A 65 -61.54 88.94 72.93
N ALA A 66 -62.86 88.69 72.96
CA ALA A 66 -63.42 87.34 73.07
C ALA A 66 -63.08 86.50 71.83
N LEU A 67 -63.24 87.06 70.63
CA LEU A 67 -62.90 86.42 69.37
C LEU A 67 -61.39 86.15 69.25
N GLN A 68 -60.53 87.10 69.61
CA GLN A 68 -59.08 86.91 69.60
C GLN A 68 -58.66 85.79 70.55
N LYS A 69 -59.26 85.71 71.74
CA LYS A 69 -59.05 84.59 72.67
C LYS A 69 -59.50 83.26 72.06
N GLN A 70 -60.64 83.23 71.39
CA GLN A 70 -61.15 82.04 70.72
C GLN A 70 -60.23 81.60 69.57
N LEU A 71 -59.83 82.52 68.69
CA LEU A 71 -58.90 82.25 67.58
C LEU A 71 -57.54 81.75 68.07
N LEU A 72 -57.02 82.31 69.16
CA LEU A 72 -55.76 81.87 69.74
C LEU A 72 -55.89 80.46 70.34
N GLN A 73 -57.01 80.17 71.01
CA GLN A 73 -57.31 78.83 71.51
C GLN A 73 -57.47 77.82 70.37
N ASP A 74 -58.17 78.18 69.29
CA ASP A 74 -58.37 77.34 68.12
C ASP A 74 -57.07 77.14 67.33
N ALA A 75 -56.25 78.18 67.15
CA ALA A 75 -54.93 78.06 66.55
C ALA A 75 -53.99 77.16 67.37
N LYS A 76 -54.02 77.26 68.71
CA LYS A 76 -53.28 76.35 69.60
C LYS A 76 -53.78 74.91 69.46
N ARG A 77 -55.09 74.68 69.46
CA ARG A 77 -55.69 73.35 69.24
C ARG A 77 -55.31 72.79 67.87
N GLN A 78 -55.41 73.59 66.82
CA GLN A 78 -55.09 73.19 65.46
C GLN A 78 -53.60 72.88 65.27
N SER A 79 -52.72 73.67 65.88
CA SER A 79 -51.28 73.39 65.91
C SER A 79 -50.95 72.07 66.60
N LEU A 80 -51.62 71.76 67.72
CA LEU A 80 -51.50 70.48 68.40
C LEU A 80 -52.00 69.31 67.53
N VAL A 81 -53.17 69.46 66.88
CA VAL A 81 -53.71 68.44 65.96
C VAL A 81 -52.78 68.23 64.75
N ASN A 82 -52.29 69.31 64.15
CA ASN A 82 -51.37 69.25 63.01
C ASN A 82 -50.04 68.62 63.40
N SER A 83 -49.45 69.00 64.53
CA SER A 83 -48.20 68.37 65.00
C SER A 83 -48.37 66.86 65.27
N GLN A 84 -49.53 66.45 65.81
CA GLN A 84 -49.86 65.03 65.96
C GLN A 84 -50.02 64.32 64.60
N ARG A 85 -50.67 64.96 63.63
CA ARG A 85 -50.84 64.42 62.27
C ARG A 85 -49.50 64.26 61.56
N THR A 86 -48.63 65.27 61.63
CA THR A 86 -47.28 65.23 61.09
C THR A 86 -46.45 64.11 61.75
N ARG A 87 -46.55 63.95 63.08
CA ARG A 87 -45.88 62.86 63.80
C ARG A 87 -46.40 61.48 63.38
N LYS A 88 -47.72 61.32 63.16
CA LYS A 88 -48.31 60.06 62.65
C LYS A 88 -47.84 59.77 61.22
N MET A 89 -47.75 60.77 60.36
CA MET A 89 -47.25 60.65 58.99
C MET A 89 -45.79 60.16 58.98
N TYR A 90 -44.89 60.79 59.75
CA TYR A 90 -43.50 60.34 59.84
C TYR A 90 -43.37 58.91 60.39
N LYS A 91 -44.18 58.54 61.40
CA LYS A 91 -44.23 57.15 61.88
C LYS A 91 -44.68 56.16 60.80
N MET A 92 -45.64 56.54 59.95
CA MET A 92 -46.10 55.69 58.85
C MET A 92 -45.02 55.58 57.76
N GLN A 93 -44.41 56.70 57.37
CA GLN A 93 -43.32 56.73 56.39
C GLN A 93 -42.14 55.85 56.83
N GLU A 94 -41.77 55.91 58.10
CA GLU A 94 -40.70 55.07 58.66
C GLU A 94 -41.07 53.58 58.61
N ARG A 95 -42.31 53.22 58.93
CA ARG A 95 -42.81 51.83 58.80
C ARG A 95 -42.77 51.35 57.35
N LEU A 96 -43.19 52.19 56.40
CA LEU A 96 -43.15 51.87 54.98
C LEU A 96 -41.70 51.71 54.49
N ARG A 97 -40.79 52.58 54.92
CA ARG A 97 -39.36 52.48 54.60
C ARG A 97 -38.76 51.17 55.11
N LYS A 98 -39.06 50.77 56.37
CA LYS A 98 -38.61 49.48 56.92
C LYS A 98 -39.12 48.30 56.10
N ARG A 99 -40.42 48.27 55.81
CA ARG A 99 -41.01 47.22 54.95
C ARG A 99 -40.40 47.20 53.54
N PHE A 100 -40.12 48.35 52.97
CA PHE A 100 -39.49 48.43 51.65
C PHE A 100 -38.07 47.87 51.67
N ILE A 101 -37.29 48.17 52.71
CA ILE A 101 -35.95 47.60 52.90
C ILE A 101 -36.05 46.08 53.08
N GLU A 102 -36.97 45.58 53.91
CA GLU A 102 -37.22 44.16 54.10
C GLU A 102 -37.57 43.45 52.78
N VAL A 103 -38.54 43.98 52.03
CA VAL A 103 -38.95 43.41 50.74
C VAL A 103 -37.81 43.46 49.72
N ASN A 104 -37.07 44.56 49.63
CA ASN A 104 -35.93 44.66 48.71
C ASN A 104 -34.81 43.68 49.10
N SER A 105 -34.52 43.52 50.41
CA SER A 105 -33.56 42.52 50.89
C SER A 105 -34.02 41.10 50.54
N PHE A 106 -35.32 40.81 50.73
CA PHE A 106 -35.90 39.52 50.37
C PHE A 106 -35.82 39.23 48.87
N ILE A 107 -36.09 40.22 48.01
CA ILE A 107 -35.96 40.07 46.55
C ILE A 107 -34.51 39.81 46.17
N LYS A 108 -33.55 40.54 46.76
CA LYS A 108 -32.12 40.30 46.53
C LYS A 108 -31.71 38.89 46.95
N ASP A 109 -32.15 38.42 48.11
CA ASP A 109 -31.88 37.06 48.58
C ASP A 109 -32.50 35.99 47.67
N CYS A 110 -33.72 36.22 47.16
CA CYS A 110 -34.36 35.32 46.21
C CYS A 110 -33.60 35.25 44.89
N VAL A 111 -33.13 36.41 44.37
CA VAL A 111 -32.33 36.46 43.15
C VAL A 111 -30.99 35.75 43.35
N GLU A 112 -30.34 35.94 44.49
CA GLU A 112 -29.07 35.27 44.79
C GLU A 112 -29.25 33.76 44.94
N LYS A 113 -30.28 33.31 45.68
CA LYS A 113 -30.62 31.89 45.79
C LYS A 113 -30.93 31.26 44.43
N LYS A 114 -31.65 31.98 43.56
CA LYS A 114 -31.91 31.53 42.19
C LYS A 114 -30.61 31.39 41.39
N ARG A 115 -29.72 32.38 41.44
CA ARG A 115 -28.42 32.31 40.76
C ARG A 115 -27.56 31.15 41.25
N VAL A 116 -27.53 30.91 42.57
CA VAL A 116 -26.81 29.77 43.15
C VAL A 116 -27.42 28.45 42.68
N ALA A 117 -28.75 28.32 42.70
CA ALA A 117 -29.42 27.13 42.19
C ALA A 117 -29.15 26.90 40.70
N ASP A 118 -29.21 27.95 39.87
CA ASP A 118 -28.92 27.87 38.44
C ASP A 118 -27.47 27.43 38.17
N LYS A 119 -26.50 27.93 38.96
CA LYS A 119 -25.10 27.47 38.90
C LYS A 119 -24.97 25.99 39.24
N ILE A 120 -25.57 25.55 40.35
CA ILE A 120 -25.54 24.14 40.77
C ILE A 120 -26.18 23.24 39.71
N ILE A 121 -27.31 23.65 39.12
CA ILE A 121 -27.97 22.92 38.04
C ILE A 121 -27.05 22.81 36.83
N HIS A 122 -26.34 23.89 36.49
CA HIS A 122 -25.40 23.88 35.37
C HIS A 122 -24.23 22.93 35.62
N GLU A 123 -23.59 23.01 36.78
CA GLU A 123 -22.48 22.13 37.19
C GLU A 123 -22.89 20.65 37.23
N GLN A 124 -24.09 20.36 37.74
CA GLN A 124 -24.63 19.00 37.74
C GLN A 124 -24.92 18.50 36.32
N LYS A 125 -25.47 19.36 35.44
CA LYS A 125 -25.68 19.01 34.03
C LYS A 125 -24.37 18.70 33.32
N THR A 126 -23.32 19.48 33.55
CA THR A 126 -22.00 19.22 32.94
C THR A 126 -21.43 17.90 33.45
N LEU A 127 -21.50 17.64 34.76
CA LEU A 127 -21.06 16.38 35.36
C LEU A 127 -21.81 15.18 34.78
N HIS A 128 -23.14 15.29 34.64
CA HIS A 128 -23.96 14.23 34.04
C HIS A 128 -23.58 13.94 32.58
N VAL A 129 -23.26 14.95 31.79
CA VAL A 129 -22.80 14.77 30.41
C VAL A 129 -21.46 14.03 30.39
N GLU A 130 -20.52 14.37 31.25
CA GLU A 130 -19.21 13.69 31.35
C GLU A 130 -19.35 12.25 31.80
N LEU A 131 -20.15 11.99 32.84
CA LEU A 131 -20.43 10.64 33.32
C LEU A 131 -21.10 9.79 32.24
N ASN A 132 -22.09 10.34 31.51
CA ASN A 132 -22.74 9.63 30.42
C ASN A 132 -21.76 9.30 29.28
N LYS A 133 -20.85 10.21 28.94
CA LYS A 133 -19.76 9.93 27.97
C LYS A 133 -18.88 8.79 28.48
N GLY A 134 -18.52 8.78 29.77
CA GLY A 134 -17.77 7.70 30.40
C GLY A 134 -18.50 6.36 30.33
N ILE A 135 -19.79 6.34 30.70
CA ILE A 135 -20.65 5.14 30.62
C ILE A 135 -20.72 4.62 29.19
N HIS A 136 -20.88 5.50 28.19
CA HIS A 136 -20.91 5.08 26.79
C HIS A 136 -19.58 4.47 26.34
N ARG A 137 -18.44 5.07 26.69
CA ARG A 137 -17.12 4.49 26.41
C ARG A 137 -16.97 3.10 27.02
N PHE A 138 -17.33 2.93 28.29
CA PHE A 138 -17.25 1.62 28.95
C PHE A 138 -18.21 0.60 28.33
N LYS A 139 -19.42 1.01 27.93
CA LYS A 139 -20.35 0.12 27.21
C LYS A 139 -19.79 -0.32 25.86
N SER A 140 -19.17 0.59 25.11
CA SER A 140 -18.49 0.25 23.84
C SER A 140 -17.34 -0.73 24.08
N SER A 141 -16.45 -0.45 25.05
CA SER A 141 -15.35 -1.37 25.37
C SER A 141 -15.83 -2.73 25.87
N LEU A 142 -16.92 -2.78 26.63
CA LEU A 142 -17.55 -4.05 27.03
C LEU A 142 -18.08 -4.81 25.81
N SER A 143 -18.74 -4.15 24.87
CA SER A 143 -19.21 -4.81 23.65
C SER A 143 -18.07 -5.34 22.79
N GLU A 144 -16.96 -4.60 22.68
CA GLU A 144 -15.76 -5.06 21.96
C GLU A 144 -15.14 -6.28 22.64
N LEU A 145 -15.03 -6.27 23.98
CA LEU A 145 -14.53 -7.40 24.76
C LEU A 145 -15.45 -8.62 24.68
N GLU A 146 -16.77 -8.42 24.60
CA GLU A 146 -17.73 -9.51 24.41
C GLU A 146 -17.56 -10.17 23.05
N VAL A 147 -17.40 -9.38 21.98
CA VAL A 147 -17.11 -9.90 20.63
C VAL A 147 -15.77 -10.65 20.62
N PHE A 148 -14.71 -10.04 21.17
CA PHE A 148 -13.41 -10.71 21.27
C PHE A 148 -13.51 -12.02 22.06
N ARG A 149 -14.29 -12.06 23.13
CA ARG A 149 -14.51 -13.28 23.92
C ARG A 149 -15.29 -14.32 23.12
N THR A 150 -16.28 -13.94 22.33
CA THR A 150 -17.02 -14.90 21.48
C THR A 150 -16.10 -15.48 20.41
N ASP A 151 -15.27 -14.64 19.79
CA ASP A 151 -14.31 -15.07 18.77
C ASP A 151 -13.26 -16.01 19.37
N LEU A 152 -12.71 -15.66 20.54
CA LEU A 152 -11.76 -16.52 21.25
C LEU A 152 -12.38 -17.85 21.66
N LYS A 153 -13.64 -17.86 22.12
CA LYS A 153 -14.35 -19.11 22.41
C LYS A 153 -14.54 -19.96 21.16
N HIS A 154 -14.83 -19.34 20.03
CA HIS A 154 -14.98 -20.04 18.77
C HIS A 154 -13.66 -20.67 18.33
N THR A 155 -12.56 -19.92 18.34
CA THR A 155 -11.23 -20.44 18.00
C THR A 155 -10.79 -21.55 18.96
N VAL A 156 -11.02 -21.41 20.28
CA VAL A 156 -10.75 -22.50 21.23
C VAL A 156 -11.59 -23.74 20.91
N ALA A 157 -12.86 -23.59 20.53
CA ALA A 157 -13.69 -24.72 20.13
C ALA A 157 -13.21 -25.39 18.83
N GLU A 158 -12.69 -24.61 17.87
CA GLU A 158 -12.06 -25.14 16.64
C GLU A 158 -10.78 -25.93 16.96
N PHE A 159 -9.98 -25.48 17.94
CA PHE A 159 -8.73 -26.16 18.29
C PHE A 159 -8.90 -27.33 19.27
N GLN A 160 -10.02 -27.40 19.97
CA GLN A 160 -10.30 -28.45 20.95
C GLN A 160 -10.15 -29.89 20.42
N PRO A 161 -10.59 -30.25 19.20
CA PRO A 161 -10.39 -31.59 18.66
C PRO A 161 -8.91 -31.96 18.50
N TYR A 162 -8.08 -31.02 18.04
CA TYR A 162 -6.64 -31.26 17.88
C TYR A 162 -5.94 -31.43 19.22
N GLU A 163 -6.33 -30.66 20.23
CA GLU A 163 -5.84 -30.83 21.60
C GLU A 163 -6.21 -32.20 22.17
N ARG A 164 -7.43 -32.71 21.90
CA ARG A 164 -7.83 -34.06 22.29
C ARG A 164 -6.94 -35.12 21.63
N VAL A 165 -6.70 -35.00 20.33
CA VAL A 165 -5.81 -35.93 19.60
C VAL A 165 -4.39 -35.90 20.19
N LEU A 166 -3.82 -34.72 20.44
CA LEU A 166 -2.49 -34.61 21.05
C LEU A 166 -2.44 -35.26 22.44
N ASN A 167 -3.47 -35.03 23.26
CA ASN A 167 -3.58 -35.67 24.57
C ASN A 167 -3.75 -37.19 24.47
N ASP A 168 -4.47 -37.70 23.46
CA ASP A 168 -4.64 -39.13 23.25
C ASP A 168 -3.35 -39.78 22.73
N VAL A 169 -2.59 -39.11 21.87
CA VAL A 169 -1.26 -39.56 21.41
C VAL A 169 -0.28 -39.65 22.58
N VAL A 170 -0.25 -38.65 23.46
CA VAL A 170 0.60 -38.67 24.66
C VAL A 170 0.19 -39.80 25.62
N LYS A 171 -1.10 -40.15 25.70
CA LYS A 171 -1.54 -41.29 26.51
C LYS A 171 -1.19 -42.66 25.92
N VAL A 172 -1.22 -42.78 24.59
CA VAL A 172 -0.99 -44.04 23.89
C VAL A 172 0.50 -44.33 23.70
N SER A 173 1.31 -43.28 23.57
CA SER A 173 2.75 -43.43 23.31
C SER A 173 3.58 -42.93 24.48
N ASP A 174 4.40 -43.84 25.03
CA ASP A 174 5.39 -43.52 26.08
C ASP A 174 6.56 -42.64 25.56
N ILE A 175 6.51 -42.23 24.29
CA ILE A 175 7.56 -41.47 23.61
C ILE A 175 7.47 -39.98 23.96
N PHE A 176 6.28 -39.48 24.31
CA PHE A 176 6.02 -38.07 24.59
C PHE A 176 5.60 -37.89 26.04
N GLU A 177 6.27 -36.98 26.75
CA GLU A 177 5.92 -36.66 28.14
C GLU A 177 4.79 -35.61 28.24
N SER A 178 4.64 -34.78 27.19
CA SER A 178 3.71 -33.66 27.16
C SER A 178 3.23 -33.39 25.72
N PRO A 179 2.00 -32.87 25.52
CA PRO A 179 1.55 -32.42 24.20
C PRO A 179 2.50 -31.42 23.55
N LYS A 180 3.20 -30.60 24.35
CA LYS A 180 4.21 -29.66 23.86
C LYS A 180 5.43 -30.36 23.27
N ASP A 181 5.92 -31.40 23.93
CA ASP A 181 7.05 -32.21 23.46
C ASP A 181 6.72 -32.91 22.13
N CYS A 182 5.46 -33.36 21.97
CA CYS A 182 4.97 -33.88 20.69
C CYS A 182 5.02 -32.82 19.58
N ILE A 183 4.63 -31.57 19.87
CA ILE A 183 4.68 -30.47 18.89
C ILE A 183 6.12 -30.11 18.55
N ASP A 184 6.97 -29.89 19.55
CA ASP A 184 8.37 -29.48 19.36
C ASP A 184 9.14 -30.52 18.53
N ARG A 185 8.87 -31.81 18.75
CA ARG A 185 9.49 -32.89 17.98
C ARG A 185 8.94 -33.00 16.56
N CYS A 186 7.64 -32.76 16.35
CA CYS A 186 7.07 -32.63 15.02
C CYS A 186 7.68 -31.45 14.26
N ASP A 187 7.86 -30.31 14.91
CA ASP A 187 8.49 -29.13 14.31
C ASP A 187 9.95 -29.41 13.94
N ALA A 188 10.71 -30.06 14.83
CA ALA A 188 12.07 -30.50 14.53
C ALA A 188 12.12 -31.49 13.35
N LEU A 189 11.17 -32.42 13.26
CA LEU A 189 11.07 -33.36 12.14
C LEU A 189 10.68 -32.66 10.83
N MET A 190 9.79 -31.68 10.86
CA MET A 190 9.46 -30.88 9.68
C MET A 190 10.66 -30.06 9.19
N LEU A 191 11.41 -29.45 10.10
CA LEU A 191 12.64 -28.72 9.76
C LEU A 191 13.69 -29.66 9.15
N ALA A 192 13.91 -30.83 9.77
CA ALA A 192 14.81 -31.85 9.24
C ALA A 192 14.35 -32.34 7.86
N GLN A 193 13.05 -32.51 7.63
CA GLN A 193 12.51 -32.91 6.33
C GLN A 193 12.81 -31.86 5.25
N VAL A 194 12.67 -30.57 5.57
CA VAL A 194 13.03 -29.49 4.64
C VAL A 194 14.52 -29.51 4.32
N GLU A 195 15.38 -29.65 5.32
CA GLU A 195 16.84 -29.72 5.14
C GLU A 195 17.26 -30.93 4.30
N ILE A 196 16.69 -32.11 4.58
CA ILE A 196 16.93 -33.33 3.80
C ILE A 196 16.50 -33.13 2.34
N SER A 197 15.35 -32.50 2.11
CA SER A 197 14.85 -32.24 0.76
C SER A 197 15.78 -31.30 -0.01
N GLN A 198 16.31 -30.26 0.65
CA GLN A 198 17.29 -29.35 0.06
C GLN A 198 18.61 -30.08 -0.27
N LEU A 199 19.12 -30.90 0.64
CA LEU A 199 20.31 -31.72 0.40
C LEU A 199 20.10 -32.71 -0.74
N GLN A 200 18.94 -33.33 -0.84
CA GLN A 200 18.59 -34.23 -1.94
C GLN A 200 18.62 -33.51 -3.29
N LEU A 201 18.05 -32.31 -3.38
CA LEU A 201 18.09 -31.50 -4.60
C LEU A 201 19.52 -31.15 -5.00
N GLN A 202 20.36 -30.73 -4.04
CA GLN A 202 21.78 -30.44 -4.28
C GLN A 202 22.52 -31.69 -4.79
N LYS A 203 22.27 -32.86 -4.20
CA LYS A 203 22.89 -34.12 -4.65
C LYS A 203 22.42 -34.55 -6.04
N LEU A 204 21.16 -34.32 -6.39
CA LEU A 204 20.68 -34.56 -7.75
C LEU A 204 21.36 -33.65 -8.77
N GLU A 205 21.53 -32.37 -8.44
CA GLU A 205 22.26 -31.42 -9.29
C GLU A 205 23.75 -31.81 -9.45
N GLU A 206 24.41 -32.23 -8.37
CA GLU A 206 25.77 -32.77 -8.43
C GLU A 206 25.86 -34.01 -9.36
N ILE A 207 24.91 -34.94 -9.25
CA ILE A 207 24.85 -36.14 -10.10
C ILE A 207 24.63 -35.76 -11.58
N GLU A 208 23.75 -34.82 -11.85
CA GLU A 208 23.47 -34.36 -13.21
C GLU A 208 24.70 -33.67 -13.82
N ASN A 209 25.40 -32.83 -13.04
CA ASN A 209 26.66 -32.23 -13.44
C ASN A 209 27.74 -33.27 -13.72
N MET A 210 27.87 -34.30 -12.87
CA MET A 210 28.79 -35.42 -13.12
C MET A 210 28.42 -36.20 -14.39
N ARG A 211 27.13 -36.46 -14.61
CA ARG A 211 26.64 -37.13 -15.83
C ARG A 211 26.97 -36.33 -17.08
N ASN A 212 26.77 -35.01 -17.05
CA ASN A 212 27.11 -34.12 -18.16
C ASN A 212 28.61 -34.13 -18.45
N ARG A 213 29.46 -34.07 -17.41
CA ARG A 213 30.92 -34.19 -17.57
C ARG A 213 31.33 -35.54 -18.17
N MET A 214 30.74 -36.64 -17.68
CA MET A 214 31.02 -37.97 -18.20
C MET A 214 30.60 -38.10 -19.67
N LEU A 215 29.46 -37.54 -20.07
CA LEU A 215 29.02 -37.52 -21.47
C LEU A 215 29.99 -36.73 -22.35
N LEU A 216 30.46 -35.57 -21.89
CA LEU A 216 31.46 -34.78 -22.61
C LEU A 216 32.77 -35.56 -22.79
N MET A 217 33.31 -36.14 -21.71
CA MET A 217 34.53 -36.96 -21.77
C MET A 217 34.36 -38.18 -22.67
N THR A 218 33.20 -38.83 -22.65
CA THR A 218 32.92 -39.99 -23.51
C THR A 218 32.83 -39.59 -24.97
N ASN A 219 32.21 -38.44 -25.27
CA ASN A 219 32.15 -37.92 -26.64
C ASN A 219 33.55 -37.54 -27.15
N GLU A 220 34.35 -36.87 -26.33
CA GLU A 220 35.74 -36.54 -26.67
C GLU A 220 36.58 -37.81 -26.90
N ALA A 221 36.45 -38.82 -26.04
CA ALA A 221 37.08 -40.12 -26.23
C ALA A 221 36.60 -40.83 -27.52
N ALA A 222 35.30 -40.76 -27.84
CA ALA A 222 34.76 -41.33 -29.07
C ALA A 222 35.30 -40.61 -30.32
N LEU A 223 35.41 -39.28 -30.28
CA LEU A 223 35.97 -38.47 -31.37
C LEU A 223 37.46 -38.76 -31.56
N THR A 224 38.24 -38.89 -30.49
CA THR A 224 39.66 -39.24 -30.57
C THR A 224 39.86 -40.65 -31.13
N VAL A 225 39.08 -41.64 -30.69
CA VAL A 225 39.09 -43.01 -31.24
C VAL A 225 38.71 -43.01 -32.73
N LEU A 226 37.72 -42.21 -33.13
CA LEU A 226 37.33 -42.08 -34.53
C LEU A 226 38.44 -41.45 -35.38
N GLY A 227 39.13 -40.44 -34.84
CA GLY A 227 40.33 -39.85 -35.45
C GLY A 227 41.42 -40.90 -35.67
N LEU A 228 41.78 -41.64 -34.62
CA LEU A 228 42.78 -42.72 -34.69
C LEU A 228 42.39 -43.82 -35.68
N LYS A 229 41.10 -44.18 -35.75
CA LYS A 229 40.60 -45.15 -36.73
C LYS A 229 40.77 -44.65 -38.17
N ASN A 230 40.55 -43.37 -38.41
CA ASN A 230 40.74 -42.78 -39.73
C ASN A 230 42.22 -42.76 -40.14
N ASP A 231 43.10 -42.43 -39.19
CA ASP A 231 44.55 -42.46 -39.40
C ASP A 231 45.07 -43.89 -39.62
N LEU A 232 44.57 -44.87 -38.87
CA LEU A 232 44.86 -46.29 -39.11
C LEU A 232 44.45 -46.69 -40.53
N GLY A 233 43.23 -46.35 -40.95
CA GLY A 233 42.75 -46.63 -42.31
C GLY A 233 43.59 -45.94 -43.39
N ARG A 234 44.13 -44.74 -43.13
CA ARG A 234 45.08 -44.06 -44.03
C ARG A 234 46.40 -44.85 -44.13
N MET A 235 46.95 -45.28 -43.00
CA MET A 235 48.19 -46.07 -42.95
C MET A 235 48.03 -47.43 -43.63
N GLU A 236 46.93 -48.15 -43.40
CA GLU A 236 46.65 -49.44 -44.04
C GLU A 236 46.56 -49.32 -45.57
N ARG A 237 45.94 -48.25 -46.08
CA ARG A 237 45.89 -47.96 -47.53
C ARG A 237 47.30 -47.69 -48.07
N SER A 238 48.08 -46.85 -47.39
CA SER A 238 49.45 -46.53 -47.78
C SER A 238 50.34 -47.77 -47.78
N TYR A 239 50.25 -48.61 -46.74
CA TYR A 239 50.95 -49.88 -46.65
C TYR A 239 50.54 -50.84 -47.77
N SER A 240 49.24 -50.97 -48.05
CA SER A 240 48.74 -51.83 -49.13
C SER A 240 49.24 -51.37 -50.50
N GLN A 241 49.28 -50.06 -50.75
CA GLN A 241 49.85 -49.49 -51.97
C GLN A 241 51.34 -49.78 -52.10
N ALA A 242 52.11 -49.55 -51.03
CA ALA A 242 53.55 -49.85 -51.00
C ALA A 242 53.84 -51.36 -51.20
N ARG A 243 53.00 -52.23 -50.63
CA ARG A 243 53.09 -53.67 -50.83
C ARG A 243 52.80 -54.06 -52.27
N GLN A 244 51.77 -53.49 -52.90
CA GLN A 244 51.47 -53.73 -54.30
C GLN A 244 52.57 -53.25 -55.24
N THR A 245 53.18 -52.09 -54.98
CA THR A 245 54.31 -51.59 -55.78
C THR A 245 55.53 -52.49 -55.59
N CYS A 246 55.82 -52.94 -54.37
CA CYS A 246 56.89 -53.91 -54.10
C CYS A 246 56.68 -55.21 -54.90
N LEU A 247 55.50 -55.83 -54.83
CA LEU A 247 55.18 -57.04 -55.60
C LEU A 247 55.32 -56.84 -57.12
N LYS A 248 54.92 -55.66 -57.64
CA LYS A 248 55.12 -55.32 -59.06
C LYS A 248 56.60 -55.30 -59.42
N TRP A 249 57.43 -54.65 -58.60
CA TRP A 249 58.88 -54.59 -58.83
C TRP A 249 59.55 -55.95 -58.66
N GLU A 250 59.12 -56.76 -57.69
CA GLU A 250 59.57 -58.14 -57.55
C GLU A 250 59.26 -58.97 -58.80
N LYS A 251 58.05 -58.87 -59.35
CA LYS A 251 57.67 -59.56 -60.59
C LYS A 251 58.50 -59.11 -61.80
N ILE A 252 58.76 -57.82 -61.92
CA ILE A 252 59.62 -57.28 -62.98
C ILE A 252 61.05 -57.81 -62.80
N LEU A 253 61.55 -57.84 -61.57
CA LEU A 253 62.87 -58.35 -61.24
C LEU A 253 62.99 -59.85 -61.54
N THR A 254 62.00 -60.67 -61.17
CA THR A 254 62.00 -62.10 -61.49
C THR A 254 61.94 -62.32 -63.00
N SER A 255 61.07 -61.60 -63.71
CA SER A 255 61.02 -61.69 -65.18
C SER A 255 62.34 -61.28 -65.83
N CYS A 256 63.02 -60.25 -65.32
CA CYS A 256 64.34 -59.86 -65.80
C CYS A 256 65.40 -60.94 -65.53
N LYS A 257 65.39 -61.53 -64.32
CA LYS A 257 66.25 -62.66 -63.98
C LYS A 257 66.02 -63.86 -64.90
N ASP A 258 64.76 -64.20 -65.18
CA ASP A 258 64.41 -65.32 -66.07
C ASP A 258 64.88 -65.05 -67.50
N VAL A 259 64.70 -63.82 -68.00
CA VAL A 259 65.20 -63.43 -69.34
C VAL A 259 66.73 -63.51 -69.40
N ILE A 260 67.44 -63.04 -68.37
CA ILE A 260 68.90 -63.14 -68.28
C ILE A 260 69.34 -64.61 -68.22
N ALA A 261 68.67 -65.43 -67.41
CA ALA A 261 68.98 -66.86 -67.29
C ALA A 261 68.75 -67.60 -68.61
N ASN A 262 67.63 -67.37 -69.30
CA ASN A 262 67.32 -67.95 -70.60
C ASN A 262 68.32 -67.50 -71.66
N ASN A 263 68.67 -66.21 -71.73
CA ASN A 263 69.66 -65.72 -72.67
C ASN A 263 71.06 -66.33 -72.41
N ASN A 264 71.46 -66.44 -71.14
CA ASN A 264 72.69 -67.13 -70.79
C ASN A 264 72.66 -68.61 -71.20
N LEU A 265 71.54 -69.31 -71.01
CA LEU A 265 71.37 -70.69 -71.44
C LEU A 265 71.42 -70.82 -72.97
N ASP A 266 70.71 -69.97 -73.71
CA ASP A 266 70.76 -69.92 -75.18
C ASP A 266 72.18 -69.65 -75.68
N LYS A 267 72.91 -68.75 -75.01
CA LYS A 267 74.33 -68.48 -75.28
C LYS A 267 75.17 -69.74 -75.02
N GLU A 268 74.99 -70.43 -73.90
CA GLU A 268 75.73 -71.67 -73.61
C GLU A 268 75.41 -72.77 -74.64
N CYS A 269 74.13 -73.01 -74.94
CA CYS A 269 73.69 -73.98 -75.93
C CYS A 269 74.20 -73.65 -77.34
N SER A 270 74.13 -72.39 -77.78
CA SER A 270 74.67 -71.98 -79.08
C SER A 270 76.19 -72.18 -79.16
N MET A 271 76.91 -71.88 -78.08
CA MET A 271 78.35 -72.13 -77.99
C MET A 271 78.68 -73.62 -78.05
N GLU A 272 77.93 -74.47 -77.34
CA GLU A 272 78.07 -75.93 -77.42
C GLU A 272 77.72 -76.49 -78.81
N CYS A 273 76.67 -75.98 -79.45
CA CYS A 273 76.29 -76.35 -80.82
C CYS A 273 77.40 -76.02 -81.82
N ILE A 274 77.97 -74.82 -81.75
CA ILE A 274 79.11 -74.40 -82.59
C ILE A 274 80.31 -75.34 -82.37
N LEU A 275 80.64 -75.66 -81.12
CA LEU A 275 81.73 -76.59 -80.80
C LEU A 275 81.46 -78.00 -81.32
N THR A 276 80.21 -78.45 -81.26
CA THR A 276 79.79 -79.76 -81.76
C THR A 276 79.85 -79.80 -83.29
N LEU A 277 79.39 -78.75 -83.98
CA LEU A 277 79.52 -78.59 -85.43
C LEU A 277 80.99 -78.62 -85.87
N TYR A 278 81.87 -77.88 -85.19
CA TYR A 278 83.31 -77.90 -85.45
C TYR A 278 83.89 -79.31 -85.33
N LYS A 279 83.59 -80.01 -84.23
CA LYS A 279 84.05 -81.40 -84.02
C LYS A 279 83.53 -82.34 -85.11
N MET A 280 82.27 -82.19 -85.55
CA MET A 280 81.69 -82.99 -86.63
C MET A 280 82.39 -82.73 -87.98
N ILE A 281 82.66 -81.47 -88.32
CA ILE A 281 83.38 -81.08 -89.53
C ILE A 281 84.81 -81.63 -89.52
N CYS A 282 85.52 -81.47 -88.39
CA CYS A 282 86.87 -82.03 -88.22
C CYS A 282 86.86 -83.56 -88.38
N LYS A 283 85.88 -84.26 -87.78
CA LYS A 283 85.72 -85.72 -87.92
C LYS A 283 85.45 -86.12 -89.38
N ARG A 284 84.65 -85.36 -90.12
CA ARG A 284 84.35 -85.62 -91.55
C ARG A 284 85.57 -85.42 -92.45
N ARG A 285 86.44 -84.45 -92.16
CA ARG A 285 87.71 -84.23 -92.87
C ARG A 285 88.86 -85.14 -92.41
N GLY A 286 88.66 -85.93 -91.34
CA GLY A 286 89.72 -86.76 -90.76
C GLY A 286 90.80 -85.97 -90.00
N ILE A 287 90.53 -84.72 -89.64
CA ILE A 287 91.44 -83.82 -88.92
C ILE A 287 91.15 -83.94 -87.41
N LYS A 288 92.21 -84.05 -86.58
CA LYS A 288 92.02 -84.03 -85.12
C LYS A 288 91.64 -82.61 -84.68
N PRO A 289 90.60 -82.42 -83.84
CA PRO A 289 90.25 -81.10 -83.31
C PRO A 289 91.42 -80.52 -82.51
N SER A 290 91.96 -79.37 -82.94
CA SER A 290 93.08 -78.70 -82.25
C SER A 290 92.65 -77.49 -81.41
N LEU A 291 91.54 -76.84 -81.78
CA LEU A 291 91.06 -75.61 -81.15
C LEU A 291 90.25 -75.91 -79.87
N ARG A 292 90.41 -75.04 -78.85
CA ARG A 292 89.73 -75.17 -77.55
C ARG A 292 88.49 -74.28 -77.43
N SER A 293 87.66 -74.57 -76.43
CA SER A 293 86.35 -73.95 -76.19
C SER A 293 86.35 -72.42 -76.02
N TYR A 294 87.48 -71.76 -75.73
CA TYR A 294 87.56 -70.31 -75.58
C TYR A 294 87.92 -69.58 -76.89
N GLU A 295 88.35 -70.30 -77.93
CA GLU A 295 88.79 -69.75 -79.23
C GLU A 295 87.63 -69.71 -80.24
N MET A 296 86.45 -69.30 -79.76
CA MET A 296 85.19 -69.38 -80.52
C MET A 296 85.16 -68.55 -81.82
N PRO A 297 85.78 -67.36 -81.90
CA PRO A 297 85.86 -66.62 -83.16
C PRO A 297 86.62 -67.41 -84.24
N LEU A 298 87.75 -68.04 -83.88
CA LEU A 298 88.56 -68.84 -84.81
C LEU A 298 87.85 -70.13 -85.24
N ILE A 299 87.09 -70.73 -84.33
CA ILE A 299 86.24 -71.90 -84.64
C ILE A 299 85.13 -71.51 -85.62
N LEU A 300 84.47 -70.36 -85.42
CA LEU A 300 83.45 -69.86 -86.32
C LEU A 300 84.02 -69.50 -87.70
N ASP A 301 85.20 -68.87 -87.77
CA ASP A 301 85.86 -68.58 -89.04
C ASP A 301 86.21 -69.86 -89.81
N PHE A 302 86.65 -70.91 -89.11
CA PHE A 302 86.89 -72.23 -89.71
C PHE A 302 85.60 -72.86 -90.25
N ILE A 303 84.51 -72.87 -89.45
CA ILE A 303 83.20 -73.38 -89.90
C ILE A 303 82.70 -72.56 -91.10
N LYS A 304 82.83 -71.23 -91.06
CA LYS A 304 82.38 -70.33 -92.12
C LYS A 304 83.14 -70.58 -93.42
N TYR A 305 84.47 -70.62 -93.38
CA TYR A 305 85.29 -70.94 -94.54
C TYR A 305 84.91 -72.30 -95.13
N GLU A 306 84.65 -73.29 -94.28
CA GLU A 306 84.22 -74.60 -94.73
C GLU A 306 82.85 -74.54 -95.42
N VAL A 307 81.85 -73.90 -94.79
CA VAL A 307 80.50 -73.74 -95.36
C VAL A 307 80.54 -72.97 -96.69
N ASP A 308 81.37 -71.94 -96.78
CA ASP A 308 81.57 -71.18 -98.02
C ASP A 308 82.19 -72.07 -99.11
N LEU A 309 83.18 -72.90 -98.78
CA LEU A 309 83.72 -73.91 -99.70
C LEU A 309 82.65 -74.93 -100.15
N TRP A 310 81.80 -75.43 -99.23
CA TRP A 310 80.69 -76.32 -99.59
C TRP A 310 79.67 -75.65 -100.50
N ASN A 311 79.35 -74.37 -100.24
CA ASN A 311 78.46 -73.59 -101.07
C ASN A 311 79.05 -73.32 -102.45
N ASP A 312 80.35 -73.09 -102.55
CA ASP A 312 81.04 -72.92 -103.83
C ASP A 312 81.06 -74.24 -104.62
N VAL A 313 81.31 -75.38 -103.97
CA VAL A 313 81.21 -76.71 -104.59
C VAL A 313 79.77 -77.03 -105.03
N LEU A 314 78.76 -76.68 -104.22
CA LEU A 314 77.35 -76.84 -104.61
C LEU A 314 76.99 -75.94 -105.81
N ARG A 315 77.48 -74.69 -105.83
CA ARG A 315 77.31 -73.80 -106.98
C ARG A 315 77.99 -74.36 -108.24
N GLU A 316 79.17 -74.97 -108.12
CA GLU A 316 79.84 -75.68 -109.22
C GLU A 316 79.10 -76.94 -109.67
N MET A 317 78.46 -77.68 -108.75
CA MET A 317 77.59 -78.79 -109.11
C MET A 317 76.30 -78.33 -109.79
N ASP A 318 75.72 -77.20 -109.38
CA ASP A 318 74.54 -76.63 -110.02
C ASP A 318 74.86 -76.01 -111.39
N THR A 319 76.06 -75.47 -111.60
CA THR A 319 76.52 -75.01 -112.92
C THR A 319 76.91 -76.17 -113.83
N SER A 320 77.51 -77.24 -113.31
CA SER A 320 77.78 -78.48 -114.07
C SER A 320 76.51 -79.28 -114.41
N SER A 321 75.49 -79.25 -113.55
CA SER A 321 74.14 -79.77 -113.80
C SER A 321 73.41 -79.00 -114.92
N LYS A 322 73.69 -77.70 -115.07
CA LYS A 322 73.18 -76.88 -116.18
C LYS A 322 73.99 -77.01 -117.48
N ALA A 323 75.23 -77.52 -117.43
CA ALA A 323 76.06 -77.78 -118.62
C ALA A 323 75.90 -79.21 -119.19
N GLY A 324 75.23 -80.11 -118.47
CA GLY A 324 75.00 -81.51 -118.87
C GLY A 324 73.66 -81.84 -119.54
N LYS A 325 72.88 -80.84 -119.98
CA LYS A 325 71.62 -81.05 -120.73
C LYS A 325 71.65 -80.38 -122.11
N SER A 326 72.09 -81.13 -123.11
CA SER A 326 71.50 -81.29 -124.47
C SER A 326 72.57 -81.71 -125.50
N PRO A 327 72.25 -82.39 -126.63
CA PRO A 327 70.96 -82.95 -127.08
C PRO A 327 71.01 -84.41 -127.59
N LEU A 328 69.82 -85.01 -127.73
CA LEU A 328 69.33 -85.98 -128.73
C LEU A 328 67.90 -86.32 -128.25
N CYS A 329 66.80 -85.90 -128.86
CA CYS A 329 66.51 -85.46 -130.23
C CYS A 329 66.26 -83.96 -130.41
#